data_AF-S3D4R7-F1
#
_entry.id   AF-S3D4R7-F1
#
_cell.length_a   1.000
_cell.length_b   1.000
_cell.length_c   1.000
_cell.angle_alpha   90.00
_cell.angle_beta   90.00
_cell.angle_gamma   90.00
#
_symmetry.space_group_name_H-M   'P 1'
#
loop_
_entity.id
_entity.type
_entity.pdbx_description
1 polymer ?
#
loop_
_entity_poly.entity_id
_entity_poly.type
_entity_poly.pdbx_seq_one_letter_code
_entity_poly.pdbx_strand_id
1 'polypeptide(L)'
;MTTPLPITRIHTLPTSPSDPLTPFLLGKYVSLRLNALLTSPSSFASTHALESMHPYSYWSTRLSSPTTTILVAVSYPPYTPPYLQTLDRGDFIGMTTLLGPTPSSTYSIPLSGFLPLPDSQETKWHMCAVYLDPLYRGQGIGKLLVNFAVQFAVARSQGEGRG
;
A
#
# COMPACT_ATOMS: atom_id res chain seq x y z
N MET A 1 15.60 13.01 29.06
CA MET A 1 14.66 13.73 28.18
C MET A 1 14.19 12.75 27.12
N THR A 2 12.90 12.47 27.03
CA THR A 2 12.33 11.54 26.03
C THR A 2 12.18 12.27 24.70
N THR A 3 12.83 11.77 23.66
CA THR A 3 12.68 12.29 22.29
C THR A 3 11.24 12.08 21.84
N PRO A 4 10.53 13.10 21.35
CA PRO A 4 9.14 12.95 20.92
C PRO A 4 9.05 12.02 19.71
N LEU A 5 8.03 11.17 19.68
CA LEU A 5 7.83 10.16 18.62
C LEU A 5 7.38 10.82 17.31
N PRO A 6 7.80 10.26 16.15
CA PRO A 6 7.34 10.74 14.85
C PRO A 6 5.82 10.53 14.68
N ILE A 7 5.20 11.39 13.88
CA ILE A 7 3.78 11.26 13.52
C ILE A 7 3.69 10.33 12.32
N THR A 8 2.83 9.31 12.37
CA THR A 8 2.60 8.40 11.22
C THR A 8 1.20 8.57 10.66
N ARG A 9 1.09 8.62 9.32
CA ARG A 9 -0.18 8.62 8.58
C ARG A 9 -0.18 7.56 7.50
N ILE A 10 -1.34 7.00 7.20
CA ILE A 10 -1.52 6.12 6.04
C ILE A 10 -2.11 6.94 4.91
N HIS A 11 -1.54 6.80 3.72
CA HIS A 11 -1.97 7.49 2.51
C HIS A 11 -2.14 6.49 1.37
N THR A 12 -3.10 6.76 0.50
CA THR A 12 -3.19 6.12 -0.82
C THR A 12 -2.28 6.86 -1.80
N LEU A 13 -1.41 6.13 -2.50
CA LEU A 13 -0.62 6.72 -3.58
C LEU A 13 -1.55 7.10 -4.75
N PRO A 14 -1.41 8.30 -5.33
CA PRO A 14 -2.23 8.72 -6.45
C PRO A 14 -1.95 7.85 -7.67
N THR A 15 -3.02 7.47 -8.38
CA THR A 15 -2.94 6.62 -9.58
C THR A 15 -2.92 7.44 -10.87
N SER A 16 -3.20 8.76 -10.78
CA SER A 16 -3.32 9.65 -11.92
C SER A 16 -1.95 10.00 -12.50
N PRO A 17 -1.67 9.64 -13.77
CA PRO A 17 -0.42 10.02 -14.42
C PRO A 17 -0.34 11.53 -14.71
N SER A 18 -1.45 12.26 -14.65
CA SER A 18 -1.49 13.72 -14.84
C SER A 18 -1.16 14.52 -13.57
N ASP A 19 -1.06 13.88 -12.40
CA ASP A 19 -0.61 14.54 -11.19
C ASP A 19 0.90 14.78 -11.26
N PRO A 20 1.38 16.05 -11.16
CA PRO A 20 2.79 16.38 -11.28
C PRO A 20 3.66 15.72 -10.19
N LEU A 21 3.09 15.31 -9.06
CA LEU A 21 3.83 14.63 -8.00
C LEU A 21 4.00 13.12 -8.25
N THR A 22 3.25 12.53 -9.19
CA THR A 22 3.27 11.08 -9.43
C THR A 22 4.66 10.51 -9.67
N PRO A 23 5.54 11.09 -10.51
CA PRO A 23 6.88 10.55 -10.73
C PRO A 23 7.73 10.53 -9.44
N PHE A 24 7.63 11.59 -8.63
CA PHE A 24 8.37 11.71 -7.38
C PHE A 24 7.88 10.68 -6.35
N LEU A 25 6.57 10.57 -6.18
CA LEU A 25 5.97 9.61 -5.24
C LEU A 25 6.21 8.16 -5.66
N LEU A 26 6.20 7.89 -6.97
CA LEU A 26 6.56 6.58 -7.51
C LEU A 26 8.01 6.23 -7.20
N GLY A 27 8.94 7.19 -7.36
CA GLY A 27 10.34 7.00 -6.96
C GLY A 27 10.49 6.63 -5.48
N LYS A 28 9.79 7.32 -4.58
CA LYS A 28 9.79 7.00 -3.13
C LYS A 28 9.25 5.60 -2.85
N TYR A 29 8.15 5.21 -3.51
CA TYR A 29 7.59 3.87 -3.40
C TYR A 29 8.57 2.79 -3.88
N VAL A 30 9.19 2.97 -5.05
CA VAL A 30 10.15 2.02 -5.61
C VAL A 30 11.36 1.88 -4.68
N SER A 31 11.90 2.99 -4.17
CA SER A 31 13.00 2.96 -3.20
C SER A 31 12.65 2.17 -1.94
N LEU A 32 11.46 2.41 -1.35
CA LEU A 32 11.00 1.63 -0.20
C LEU A 32 10.88 0.13 -0.54
N ARG A 33 10.31 -0.20 -1.71
CA ARG A 33 10.10 -1.58 -2.15
C ARG A 33 11.41 -2.32 -2.38
N LEU A 34 12.38 -1.69 -3.04
CA LEU A 34 13.69 -2.28 -3.26
C LEU A 34 14.44 -2.47 -1.93
N ASN A 35 14.37 -1.49 -1.03
CA ASN A 35 14.95 -1.64 0.31
C ASN A 35 14.30 -2.81 1.08
N ALA A 36 12.98 -2.96 1.01
CA ALA A 36 12.27 -4.06 1.65
C ALA A 36 12.74 -5.45 1.18
N LEU A 37 13.08 -5.59 -0.10
CA LEU A 37 13.62 -6.83 -0.67
C LEU A 37 15.03 -7.16 -0.18
N LEU A 38 15.79 -6.16 0.26
CA LEU A 38 17.11 -6.35 0.86
C LEU A 38 17.02 -6.65 2.36
N THR A 39 16.15 -5.94 3.08
CA THR A 39 16.04 -6.03 4.55
C THR A 39 15.17 -7.20 5.02
N SER A 40 14.26 -7.69 4.19
CA SER A 40 13.35 -8.79 4.51
C SER A 40 13.09 -9.69 3.30
N PRO A 41 14.12 -10.28 2.67
CA PRO A 41 14.00 -11.03 1.41
C PRO A 41 13.02 -12.20 1.49
N SER A 42 12.98 -12.90 2.63
CA SER A 42 12.08 -14.04 2.85
C SER A 42 10.60 -13.67 2.98
N SER A 43 10.28 -12.38 3.07
CA SER A 43 8.89 -11.88 3.15
C SER A 43 8.27 -11.59 1.78
N PHE A 44 9.02 -11.77 0.69
CA PHE A 44 8.57 -11.47 -0.67
C PHE A 44 8.75 -12.66 -1.60
N ALA A 45 7.84 -12.79 -2.56
CA ALA A 45 7.93 -13.79 -3.63
C ALA A 45 8.87 -13.38 -4.79
N SER A 46 9.55 -12.25 -4.65
CA SER A 46 10.45 -11.66 -5.65
C SER A 46 11.78 -11.28 -4.98
N THR A 47 12.75 -10.82 -5.76
CA THR A 47 14.08 -10.45 -5.25
C THR A 47 14.47 -9.04 -5.69
N HIS A 48 15.35 -8.40 -4.92
CA HIS A 48 15.91 -7.10 -5.28
C HIS A 48 16.55 -7.14 -6.68
N ALA A 49 17.35 -8.17 -6.97
CA ALA A 49 18.05 -8.32 -8.24
C ALA A 49 17.09 -8.33 -9.44
N LEU A 50 15.92 -8.96 -9.30
CA LEU A 50 14.89 -8.96 -10.34
C LEU A 50 14.19 -7.59 -10.43
N GLU A 51 13.76 -7.04 -9.30
CA GLU A 51 12.93 -5.84 -9.32
C GLU A 51 13.71 -4.56 -9.64
N SER A 52 15.00 -4.49 -9.31
CA SER A 52 15.83 -3.31 -9.60
C SER A 52 16.10 -3.11 -11.09
N MET A 53 15.85 -4.13 -11.91
CA MET A 53 15.98 -4.05 -13.37
C MET A 53 14.71 -3.52 -14.05
N HIS A 54 13.58 -3.41 -13.32
CA HIS A 54 12.34 -2.92 -13.91
C HIS A 54 12.41 -1.43 -14.25
N PRO A 55 12.02 -1.03 -15.47
CA PRO A 55 12.02 0.37 -15.87
C PRO A 55 10.90 1.15 -15.18
N TYR A 56 10.97 2.48 -15.23
CA TYR A 56 9.92 3.37 -14.72
C TYR A 56 8.52 3.00 -15.23
N SER A 57 8.39 2.67 -16.53
CA SER A 57 7.10 2.31 -17.14
C SER A 57 6.43 1.11 -16.47
N TYR A 58 7.18 0.11 -16.04
CA TYR A 58 6.66 -1.04 -15.32
C TYR A 58 6.01 -0.62 -13.99
N TRP A 59 6.71 0.21 -13.22
CA TRP A 59 6.22 0.73 -11.94
C TRP A 59 5.03 1.67 -12.11
N SER A 60 5.07 2.50 -13.15
CA SER A 60 3.96 3.38 -13.53
C SER A 60 2.71 2.59 -13.87
N THR A 61 2.80 1.52 -14.68
CA THR A 61 1.65 0.67 -15.01
C THR A 61 1.04 0.04 -13.76
N ARG A 62 1.87 -0.41 -12.82
CA ARG A 62 1.39 -0.97 -11.55
C ARG A 62 0.64 0.07 -10.71
N LEU A 63 1.14 1.30 -10.62
CA LEU A 63 0.50 2.38 -9.88
C LEU A 63 -0.81 2.85 -10.53
N SER A 64 -0.88 2.86 -11.87
CA SER A 64 -2.07 3.30 -12.61
C SER A 64 -3.11 2.20 -12.85
N SER A 65 -2.88 0.97 -12.37
CA SER A 65 -3.83 -0.12 -12.54
C SER A 65 -5.13 0.16 -11.76
N PRO A 66 -6.31 0.07 -12.39
CA PRO A 66 -7.58 0.40 -11.74
C PRO A 66 -7.95 -0.56 -10.60
N THR A 67 -7.41 -1.77 -10.61
CA THR A 67 -7.65 -2.80 -9.59
C THR A 67 -6.53 -2.88 -8.57
N THR A 68 -5.54 -1.98 -8.61
CA THR A 68 -4.40 -1.97 -7.70
C THR A 68 -4.33 -0.65 -6.97
N THR A 69 -4.45 -0.72 -5.64
CA THR A 69 -4.27 0.43 -4.77
C THR A 69 -3.03 0.21 -3.92
N ILE A 70 -2.10 1.15 -3.97
CA ILE A 70 -0.91 1.12 -3.12
C ILE A 70 -1.13 2.07 -1.94
N LEU A 71 -1.00 1.53 -0.73
CA LEU A 71 -1.08 2.30 0.50
C LEU A 71 0.30 2.36 1.14
N VAL A 72 0.66 3.54 1.66
CA VAL A 72 1.96 3.78 2.30
C VAL A 72 1.77 4.34 3.71
N ALA A 73 2.58 3.86 4.63
CA ALA A 73 2.77 4.48 5.93
C ALA A 73 3.86 5.54 5.80
N VAL A 74 3.51 6.78 6.14
CA VAL A 74 4.38 7.94 6.02
C VAL A 74 4.69 8.50 7.39
N SER A 75 5.97 8.61 7.71
CA SER A 75 6.49 9.20 8.95
C SER A 75 6.82 10.66 8.75
N TYR A 76 6.47 11.48 9.72
CA TYR A 76 6.76 12.90 9.76
C TYR A 76 7.52 13.24 11.05
N PRO A 77 8.39 14.27 11.02
CA PRO A 77 8.99 14.79 12.24
C PRO A 77 7.93 15.10 13.30
N PRO A 78 8.28 14.95 14.59
CA PRO A 78 7.39 15.34 15.67
C PRO A 78 6.90 16.78 15.50
N TYR A 79 5.65 17.04 15.90
CA TYR A 79 5.01 18.35 15.81
C TYR A 79 4.74 18.90 14.40
N THR A 80 4.94 18.11 13.34
CA THR A 80 4.54 18.50 11.98
C THR A 80 3.04 18.81 11.95
N PRO A 81 2.61 20.04 11.58
CA PRO A 81 1.19 20.40 11.50
C PRO A 81 0.43 19.55 10.46
N PRO A 82 -0.87 19.27 10.64
CA PRO A 82 -1.65 18.42 9.73
C PRO A 82 -1.59 18.82 8.25
N TYR A 83 -1.59 20.12 7.95
CA TYR A 83 -1.52 20.62 6.57
C TYR A 83 -0.15 20.42 5.89
N LEU A 84 0.90 20.09 6.65
CA LEU A 84 2.23 19.73 6.14
C LEU A 84 2.45 18.21 6.08
N GLN A 85 1.51 17.40 6.59
CA GLN A 85 1.58 15.93 6.56
C GLN A 85 1.14 15.40 5.18
N THR A 86 1.81 15.84 4.13
CA THR A 86 1.55 15.45 2.74
C THR A 86 2.48 14.31 2.28
N LEU A 87 2.09 13.56 1.26
CA LEU A 87 2.85 12.39 0.75
C LEU A 87 4.29 12.73 0.34
N ASP A 88 4.49 13.91 -0.24
CA ASP A 88 5.78 14.38 -0.72
C ASP A 88 6.74 14.72 0.42
N ARG A 89 6.23 15.16 1.57
CA ARG A 89 7.03 15.73 2.68
C ARG A 89 7.47 14.76 3.77
N GLY A 90 6.87 13.58 3.87
CA GLY A 90 7.24 12.60 4.89
C GLY A 90 7.98 11.39 4.34
N ASP A 91 8.56 10.56 5.20
CA ASP A 91 9.32 9.38 4.80
C ASP A 91 8.43 8.16 4.67
N PHE A 92 8.54 7.43 3.57
CA PHE A 92 7.80 6.18 3.39
C PHE A 92 8.47 5.09 4.22
N ILE A 93 7.81 4.65 5.29
CA ILE A 93 8.36 3.69 6.26
C ILE A 93 7.69 2.32 6.17
N GLY A 94 6.59 2.21 5.42
CA GLY A 94 5.87 0.96 5.22
C GLY A 94 4.93 1.05 4.04
N MET A 95 4.49 -0.10 3.55
CA MET A 95 3.60 -0.19 2.41
C MET A 95 2.73 -1.44 2.47
N THR A 96 1.66 -1.41 1.71
CA THR A 96 0.86 -2.58 1.35
C THR A 96 0.24 -2.35 -0.02
N THR A 97 -0.04 -3.43 -0.73
CA THR A 97 -0.84 -3.40 -1.95
C THR A 97 -2.21 -4.00 -1.66
N LEU A 98 -3.25 -3.33 -2.11
CA LEU A 98 -4.62 -3.83 -2.09
C LEU A 98 -5.05 -4.07 -3.54
N LEU A 99 -5.43 -5.31 -3.84
CA LEU A 99 -5.94 -5.72 -5.15
C LEU A 99 -7.45 -5.90 -5.04
N GLY A 100 -8.19 -5.29 -5.96
CA GLY A 100 -9.62 -5.49 -6.08
C GLY A 100 -10.40 -4.25 -6.56
N PRO A 101 -11.74 -4.37 -6.59
CA PRO A 101 -12.47 -5.60 -6.31
C PRO A 101 -12.17 -6.70 -7.35
N THR A 102 -12.06 -7.95 -6.90
CA THR A 102 -11.72 -9.10 -7.73
C THR A 102 -12.98 -9.96 -7.96
N PRO A 103 -13.28 -10.36 -9.20
CA PRO A 103 -14.41 -11.25 -9.50
C PRO A 103 -14.29 -12.59 -8.77
N SER A 104 -15.44 -13.19 -8.41
CA SER A 104 -15.49 -14.50 -7.75
C SER A 104 -14.75 -15.59 -8.52
N SER A 105 -14.79 -15.52 -9.86
CA SER A 105 -14.16 -16.52 -10.75
C SER A 105 -12.64 -16.53 -10.68
N THR A 106 -12.03 -15.43 -10.25
CA THR A 106 -10.56 -15.28 -10.15
C THR A 106 -10.08 -15.08 -8.73
N TYR A 107 -10.99 -14.93 -7.76
CA TYR A 107 -10.69 -14.86 -6.35
C TYR A 107 -10.46 -16.26 -5.77
N SER A 108 -9.23 -16.52 -5.33
CA SER A 108 -8.87 -17.78 -4.68
C SER A 108 -8.09 -17.49 -3.41
N ILE A 109 -8.52 -18.10 -2.30
CA ILE A 109 -7.73 -18.19 -1.07
C ILE A 109 -7.39 -19.66 -0.88
N PRO A 110 -6.22 -20.12 -1.34
CA PRO A 110 -5.79 -21.49 -1.12
C PRO A 110 -5.82 -21.81 0.38
N LEU A 111 -6.30 -23.00 0.74
CA LEU A 111 -6.30 -23.54 2.11
C LEU A 111 -7.27 -22.87 3.11
N SER A 112 -8.18 -21.99 2.67
CA SER A 112 -9.18 -21.37 3.56
C SER A 112 -10.38 -22.28 3.85
N GLY A 113 -10.65 -23.28 3.01
CA GLY A 113 -11.89 -24.05 3.03
C GLY A 113 -13.13 -23.23 2.67
N PHE A 114 -12.96 -21.96 2.28
CA PHE A 114 -14.03 -21.01 1.99
C PHE A 114 -14.21 -20.88 0.48
N LEU A 115 -15.45 -21.03 0.02
CA LEU A 115 -15.82 -20.69 -1.35
C LEU A 115 -16.34 -19.24 -1.36
N PRO A 116 -15.81 -18.36 -2.22
CA PRO A 116 -16.30 -16.99 -2.32
C PRO A 116 -17.80 -16.95 -2.63
N LEU A 117 -18.55 -16.05 -2.00
CA LEU A 117 -19.94 -15.81 -2.36
C LEU A 117 -20.02 -15.15 -3.75
N PRO A 118 -21.16 -15.22 -4.46
CA PRO A 118 -21.34 -14.52 -5.73
C PRO A 118 -21.03 -13.02 -5.62
N ASP A 119 -20.58 -12.41 -6.71
CA ASP A 119 -20.21 -10.98 -6.75
C ASP A 119 -21.40 -10.04 -6.43
N SER A 120 -22.64 -10.53 -6.56
CA SER A 120 -23.85 -9.81 -6.14
C SER A 120 -24.05 -9.74 -4.62
N GLN A 121 -23.32 -10.55 -3.85
CA GLN A 121 -23.43 -10.64 -2.39
C GLN A 121 -22.17 -10.15 -1.68
N GLU A 122 -21.00 -10.28 -2.31
CA GLU A 122 -19.72 -9.96 -1.70
C GLU A 122 -18.75 -9.36 -2.71
N THR A 123 -18.09 -8.26 -2.31
CA THR A 123 -16.92 -7.72 -3.01
C THR A 123 -15.65 -8.29 -2.37
N LYS A 124 -14.69 -8.67 -3.21
CA LYS A 124 -13.53 -9.44 -2.75
C LYS A 124 -12.26 -8.67 -3.00
N TRP A 125 -11.39 -8.67 -1.99
CA TRP A 125 -10.17 -7.88 -1.98
C TRP A 125 -9.02 -8.73 -1.47
N HIS A 126 -7.83 -8.54 -2.04
CA HIS A 126 -6.60 -9.14 -1.55
C HIS A 126 -5.64 -8.07 -1.05
N MET A 127 -5.26 -8.15 0.21
CA MET A 127 -4.15 -7.36 0.74
C MET A 127 -2.87 -8.19 0.67
N CYS A 128 -1.85 -7.69 -0.01
CA CYS A 128 -0.58 -8.38 -0.20
C CYS A 128 0.61 -7.41 -0.09
N ALA A 129 1.81 -7.97 -0.03
CA ALA A 129 3.07 -7.21 0.08
C ALA A 129 3.06 -6.20 1.25
N VAL A 130 2.58 -6.64 2.42
CA VAL A 130 2.60 -5.84 3.64
C VAL A 130 4.01 -5.79 4.19
N TYR A 131 4.57 -4.59 4.29
CA TYR A 131 5.91 -4.37 4.80
C TYR A 131 5.96 -3.12 5.69
N LEU A 132 6.77 -3.20 6.73
CA LEU A 132 7.15 -2.08 7.56
C LEU A 132 8.65 -2.18 7.83
N ASP A 133 9.34 -1.04 7.71
CA ASP A 133 10.75 -0.92 8.03
C ASP A 133 11.01 -1.43 9.46
N PRO A 134 12.03 -2.29 9.68
CA PRO A 134 12.34 -2.85 10.98
C PRO A 134 12.41 -1.83 12.12
N LEU A 135 12.91 -0.62 11.87
CA LEU A 135 13.04 0.43 12.89
C LEU A 135 11.69 0.94 13.42
N TYR A 136 10.61 0.74 12.68
CA TYR A 136 9.27 1.24 13.00
C TYR A 136 8.31 0.14 13.47
N ARG A 137 8.77 -1.11 13.57
CA ARG A 137 7.97 -2.25 14.05
C ARG A 137 7.67 -2.15 15.55
N GLY A 138 6.64 -2.85 16.00
CA GLY A 138 6.22 -2.86 17.42
C GLY A 138 5.44 -1.61 17.87
N GLN A 139 5.22 -0.63 16.98
CA GLN A 139 4.56 0.65 17.29
C GLN A 139 3.09 0.72 16.82
N GLY A 140 2.50 -0.42 16.45
CA GLY A 140 1.11 -0.48 15.97
C GLY A 140 0.87 0.01 14.53
N ILE A 141 1.90 0.46 13.81
CA ILE A 141 1.76 0.99 12.43
C ILE A 141 1.25 -0.08 11.44
N GLY A 142 1.66 -1.34 11.59
CA GLY A 142 1.11 -2.43 10.78
C GLY A 142 -0.41 -2.58 10.95
N LYS A 143 -0.93 -2.40 12.18
CA LYS A 143 -2.37 -2.37 12.44
C LYS A 143 -3.05 -1.18 11.79
N LEU A 144 -2.40 0.00 11.77
CA LEU A 144 -2.90 1.17 11.05
C LEU A 144 -3.03 0.91 9.55
N LEU A 145 -2.02 0.28 8.93
CA LEU A 145 -2.06 -0.10 7.50
C LEU A 145 -3.23 -1.04 7.20
N VAL A 146 -3.40 -2.11 7.99
CA VAL A 146 -4.49 -3.08 7.81
C VAL A 146 -5.85 -2.42 7.99
N ASN A 147 -6.04 -1.63 9.04
CA ASN A 147 -7.31 -0.95 9.29
C ASN A 147 -7.66 0.03 8.17
N PHE A 148 -6.68 0.80 7.69
CA PHE A 148 -6.90 1.72 6.58
C PHE A 148 -7.24 0.96 5.29
N ALA A 149 -6.57 -0.16 5.01
CA ALA A 149 -6.87 -1.00 3.85
C ALA A 149 -8.30 -1.55 3.88
N VAL A 150 -8.76 -2.03 5.05
CA VAL A 150 -10.14 -2.49 5.24
C VAL A 150 -11.13 -1.34 5.04
N GLN A 151 -10.89 -0.18 5.63
CA GLN A 151 -11.76 1.00 5.46
C GLN A 151 -11.83 1.44 4.00
N PHE A 152 -10.71 1.44 3.29
CA PHE A 152 -10.66 1.74 1.86
C PHE A 152 -11.49 0.74 1.04
N ALA A 153 -11.30 -0.56 1.27
CA ALA A 153 -12.06 -1.61 0.58
C ALA A 153 -13.58 -1.45 0.82
N VAL A 154 -14.00 -1.25 2.08
CA VAL A 154 -15.42 -1.04 2.43
C VAL A 154 -15.99 0.18 1.72
N ALA A 155 -15.31 1.33 1.78
CA ALA A 155 -15.77 2.56 1.14
C ALA A 155 -15.89 2.40 -0.38
N ARG A 156 -14.92 1.72 -1.00
CA ARG A 156 -14.91 1.48 -2.44
C ARG A 156 -16.04 0.54 -2.87
N SER A 157 -16.26 -0.54 -2.13
CA SER A 157 -17.35 -1.49 -2.37
C SER A 157 -18.73 -0.86 -2.24
N GLN A 158 -18.92 0.09 -1.32
CA GLN A 158 -20.18 0.83 -1.18
C GLN A 158 -20.40 1.86 -2.30
N GLY A 159 -19.32 2.45 -2.81
CA GLY A 159 -19.38 3.40 -3.93
C GLY A 159 -19.75 2.74 -5.27
N GLU A 160 -19.37 1.48 -5.48
CA GLU A 160 -19.70 0.72 -6.69
C GLU A 160 -21.15 0.20 -6.70
N GLY A 161 -21.82 0.12 -5.55
CA GLY A 161 -23.24 -0.29 -5.42
C GLY A 161 -24.28 0.81 -5.70
N ARG A 162 -23.86 1.98 -6.21
CA ARG A 162 -24.74 3.11 -6.58
C ARG A 162 -24.71 3.46 -8.08
N GLY A 163 -24.20 2.56 -8.92
CA GLY A 163 -24.23 2.68 -10.38
C GLY A 163 -25.45 2.02 -11.00
#